data_AF-A0A3D4HTC4-F1
#
_entry.id   AF-A0A3D4HTC4-F1
#
_cell.length_a   1.000
_cell.length_b   1.000
_cell.length_c   1.000
_cell.angle_alpha   90.00
_cell.angle_beta   90.00
_cell.angle_gamma   90.00
#
_symmetry.space_group_name_H-M   'P 1'
#
loop_
_entity.id
_entity.type
_entity.pdbx_description
1 polymer ?
#
loop_
_entity_poly.entity_id
_entity_poly.type
_entity_poly.pdbx_seq_one_letter_code
_entity_poly.pdbx_strand_id
1 'polypeptide(L)'
;ANYDNQDWVTQNLVNAAYAYFPHFEGQLADGVNAADPKNQPNEFYELLYPVEKELLDGYGYKTFLDFLSSDEPNEPWYPMWSYTNTWNSDTDYGAAKAKITELKHEWLPKAMMASEDQFDSIWEEYQEVYRREVDVDAYLDELTAEARRRVAVARGE
;
A
#
# COMPACT_ATOMS: atom_id res chain seq x y z
N ALA A 1 7.79 21.28 30.56
CA ALA A 1 6.46 21.95 30.56
C ALA A 1 5.40 20.92 30.96
N ASN A 2 4.15 21.29 31.26
CA ASN A 2 3.10 20.31 31.64
C ASN A 2 2.89 19.19 30.58
N TYR A 3 3.29 19.45 29.33
CA TYR A 3 3.31 18.49 28.23
C TYR A 3 4.19 17.25 28.48
N ASP A 4 5.30 17.39 29.21
CA ASP A 4 6.26 16.29 29.44
C ASP A 4 5.82 15.34 30.58
N ASN A 5 4.73 15.67 31.28
CA ASN A 5 4.20 14.87 32.38
C ASN A 5 2.99 14.04 31.91
N GLN A 6 3.22 12.75 31.69
CA GLN A 6 2.22 11.83 31.16
C GLN A 6 0.97 11.70 32.05
N ASP A 7 1.12 11.79 33.38
CA ASP A 7 0.00 11.72 34.33
C ASP A 7 -0.90 12.95 34.20
N TRP A 8 -0.29 14.13 34.07
CA TRP A 8 -1.01 15.39 33.88
C TRP A 8 -1.75 15.40 32.53
N VAL A 9 -1.09 14.94 31.46
CA VAL A 9 -1.69 14.82 30.12
C VAL A 9 -2.89 13.88 30.14
N THR A 10 -2.78 12.73 30.82
CA THR A 10 -3.86 11.73 30.91
C THR A 10 -5.06 12.24 31.69
N GLN A 11 -4.85 12.97 32.78
CA GLN A 11 -5.93 13.55 33.60
C GLN A 11 -6.66 14.72 32.91
N ASN A 12 -6.00 15.39 31.97
CA ASN A 12 -6.51 16.57 31.28
C ASN A 12 -6.67 16.31 29.78
N LEU A 13 -6.89 15.05 29.38
CA LEU A 13 -6.88 14.58 27.99
C LEU A 13 -8.13 15.01 27.20
N VAL A 14 -8.43 16.31 27.17
CA VAL A 14 -9.47 16.90 26.32
C VAL A 14 -9.11 16.76 24.84
N ASN A 15 -7.82 16.57 24.51
CA ASN A 15 -7.36 16.28 23.14
C ASN A 15 -8.03 15.06 22.51
N ALA A 16 -8.34 14.01 23.30
CA ALA A 16 -9.06 12.85 22.78
C ALA A 16 -10.52 13.19 22.43
N ALA A 17 -11.16 14.08 23.19
CA ALA A 17 -12.52 14.54 22.88
C ALA A 17 -12.56 15.51 21.68
N TYR A 18 -11.56 16.40 21.55
CA TYR A 18 -11.44 17.32 20.42
C TYR A 18 -11.24 16.61 19.08
N ALA A 19 -10.52 15.49 19.06
CA ALA A 19 -10.34 14.69 17.85
C ALA A 19 -11.66 14.12 17.28
N TYR A 20 -12.71 13.96 18.11
CA TYR A 20 -14.02 13.46 17.66
C TYR A 20 -14.97 14.57 17.19
N PHE A 21 -14.66 15.85 17.43
CA PHE A 21 -15.46 16.94 16.89
C PHE A 21 -15.09 17.21 15.42
N PRO A 22 -16.07 17.62 14.59
CA PRO A 22 -15.76 18.11 13.25
C PRO A 22 -14.73 19.24 13.32
N HIS A 23 -13.62 19.08 12.62
CA HIS A 23 -12.58 20.07 12.49
C HIS A 23 -12.09 20.11 11.04
N PHE A 24 -11.42 21.19 10.68
CA PHE A 24 -10.79 21.33 9.38
C PHE A 24 -9.38 20.77 9.43
N GLU A 25 -9.02 20.00 8.42
CA GLU A 25 -7.66 19.51 8.18
C GLU A 25 -7.10 20.13 6.89
N GLY A 26 -5.79 20.00 6.69
CA GLY A 26 -5.10 20.53 5.51
C GLY A 26 -4.61 21.97 5.65
N GLN A 27 -4.20 22.56 4.54
CA GLN A 27 -3.72 23.94 4.48
C GLN A 27 -4.89 24.94 4.51
N LEU A 28 -4.67 26.09 5.15
CA LEU A 28 -5.55 27.24 5.03
C LEU A 28 -5.53 27.79 3.59
N ALA A 29 -6.49 28.65 3.27
CA ALA A 29 -6.64 29.22 1.92
C ALA A 29 -5.44 30.02 1.42
N ASP A 30 -4.54 30.44 2.33
CA ASP A 30 -3.29 31.11 2.00
C ASP A 30 -2.17 30.15 1.55
N GLY A 31 -2.33 28.84 1.78
CA GLY A 31 -1.33 27.82 1.50
C GLY A 31 -0.07 27.91 2.39
N VAL A 32 -0.08 28.75 3.44
CA VAL A 32 1.06 29.00 4.31
C VAL A 32 0.97 28.16 5.58
N ASN A 33 -0.17 28.26 6.27
CA ASN A 33 -0.37 27.58 7.55
C ASN A 33 -1.34 26.42 7.40
N ALA A 34 -1.19 25.39 8.25
CA ALA A 34 -2.17 24.32 8.35
C ALA A 34 -3.33 24.74 9.29
N ALA A 35 -4.51 24.19 9.06
CA ALA A 35 -5.66 24.35 9.96
C ALA A 35 -5.40 23.77 11.35
N ASP A 36 -4.58 22.72 11.44
CA ASP A 36 -4.10 22.14 12.69
C ASP A 36 -2.74 22.75 13.09
N PRO A 37 -2.63 23.40 14.27
CA PRO A 37 -1.37 23.92 14.79
C PRO A 37 -0.24 22.89 14.89
N LYS A 38 -0.53 21.59 15.01
CA LYS A 38 0.53 20.56 15.07
C LYS A 38 1.14 20.23 13.70
N ASN A 39 0.52 20.68 12.61
CA ASN A 39 0.88 20.34 11.23
C ASN A 39 1.50 21.54 10.49
N GLN A 40 2.07 22.53 11.18
CA GLN A 40 2.62 23.72 10.53
C GLN A 40 3.86 23.36 9.69
N PRO A 41 3.87 23.60 8.37
CA PRO A 41 4.99 23.22 7.50
C PRO A 41 6.32 23.87 7.88
N ASN A 42 6.28 25.13 8.31
CA ASN A 42 7.48 25.85 8.73
C ASN A 42 8.03 25.31 10.06
N GLU A 43 7.17 24.94 11.02
CA GLU A 43 7.63 24.36 12.28
C GLU A 43 8.26 22.98 12.05
N PHE A 44 7.68 22.18 11.14
CA PHE A 44 8.30 20.92 10.71
C PHE A 44 9.74 21.15 10.23
N TYR A 45 9.94 22.06 9.27
CA TYR A 45 11.27 22.32 8.73
C TYR A 45 12.23 22.85 9.80
N GLU A 46 11.80 23.80 10.64
CA GLU A 46 12.66 24.42 11.64
C GLU A 46 13.15 23.45 12.71
N LEU A 47 12.35 22.44 13.05
CA LEU A 47 12.68 21.42 14.05
C LEU A 47 13.62 20.32 13.53
N LEU A 48 13.90 20.25 12.23
CA LEU A 48 14.82 19.27 11.64
C LEU A 48 16.27 19.50 12.07
N TYR A 49 17.04 18.42 12.13
CA TYR A 49 18.48 18.48 12.35
C TYR A 49 19.18 19.18 11.16
N PRO A 50 20.35 19.82 11.38
CA PRO A 50 21.07 20.51 10.29
C PRO A 50 21.36 19.63 9.07
N VAL A 51 21.66 18.35 9.29
CA VAL A 51 21.92 17.37 8.21
C VAL A 51 20.66 17.07 7.38
N GLU A 52 19.48 17.10 7.99
CA GLU A 52 18.21 16.86 7.31
C GLU A 52 17.81 18.09 6.48
N LYS A 53 18.04 19.29 7.01
CA LYS A 53 17.88 20.56 6.28
C LYS A 53 18.80 20.59 5.05
N GLU A 54 20.08 20.27 5.22
CA GLU A 54 21.05 20.20 4.12
C GLU A 54 20.63 19.20 3.04
N LEU A 55 20.14 18.03 3.44
CA LEU A 55 19.62 17.03 2.51
C LEU A 55 18.42 17.56 1.72
N LEU A 56 17.40 18.10 2.39
CA LEU A 56 16.19 18.59 1.73
C LEU A 56 16.51 19.77 0.80
N ASP A 57 17.27 20.76 1.28
CA ASP A 57 17.68 21.92 0.46
C ASP A 57 18.55 21.49 -0.73
N GLY A 58 19.41 20.49 -0.57
CA GLY A 58 20.25 19.94 -1.64
C GLY A 58 19.45 19.32 -2.79
N TYR A 59 18.27 18.75 -2.50
CA TYR A 59 17.34 18.23 -3.51
C TYR A 59 16.27 19.25 -3.93
N GLY A 60 16.21 20.43 -3.30
CA GLY A 60 15.16 21.43 -3.53
C GLY A 60 13.79 21.03 -2.97
N TYR A 61 13.78 20.11 -2.00
CA TYR A 61 12.57 19.54 -1.40
C TYR A 61 12.18 20.27 -0.11
N LYS A 62 10.92 20.12 0.29
CA LYS A 62 10.36 20.73 1.51
C LYS A 62 10.02 19.68 2.56
N THR A 63 9.74 18.46 2.14
CA THR A 63 9.45 17.34 3.03
C THR A 63 10.14 16.07 2.54
N PHE A 64 10.28 15.08 3.42
CA PHE A 64 10.79 13.77 3.02
C PHE A 64 9.84 13.02 2.06
N LEU A 65 8.57 13.41 1.99
CA LEU A 65 7.62 12.82 1.05
C LEU A 65 7.91 13.22 -0.39
N ASP A 66 8.60 14.34 -0.61
CA ASP A 66 9.00 14.79 -1.95
C ASP A 66 10.02 13.83 -2.61
N PHE A 67 10.63 12.93 -1.84
CA PHE A 67 11.44 11.83 -2.36
C PHE A 67 10.61 10.67 -2.91
N LEU A 68 9.34 10.58 -2.54
CA LEU A 68 8.43 9.56 -3.03
C LEU A 68 7.84 10.02 -4.36
N SER A 69 7.47 9.06 -5.21
CA SER A 69 6.70 9.36 -6.41
C SER A 69 5.38 10.02 -6.01
N SER A 70 4.97 11.02 -6.78
CA SER A 70 3.65 11.66 -6.64
C SER A 70 2.55 10.61 -6.71
N ASP A 71 1.45 10.87 -6.00
CA ASP A 71 0.24 10.07 -6.12
C ASP A 71 -0.30 10.17 -7.55
N GLU A 72 -0.26 9.06 -8.28
CA GLU A 72 -0.99 8.93 -9.53
C GLU A 72 -2.40 8.45 -9.22
N PRO A 73 -3.44 9.05 -9.85
CA PRO A 73 -4.80 8.53 -9.75
C PRO A 73 -4.81 7.04 -10.11
N ASN A 74 -5.37 6.23 -9.24
CA ASN A 74 -5.50 4.80 -9.52
C ASN A 74 -6.27 4.58 -10.81
N GLU A 75 -5.78 3.67 -11.63
CA GLU A 75 -6.47 3.23 -12.83
C GLU A 75 -7.86 2.66 -12.49
N PRO A 76 -8.87 2.80 -13.37
CA PRO A 76 -10.24 2.35 -13.08
C PRO A 76 -10.39 0.87 -12.71
N TRP A 77 -9.48 0.02 -13.19
CA TRP A 77 -9.48 -1.40 -12.87
C TRP A 77 -8.99 -1.68 -11.44
N TYR A 78 -8.22 -0.77 -10.83
CA TYR A 78 -7.65 -0.96 -9.51
C TYR A 78 -8.69 -0.68 -8.38
N PRO A 79 -8.68 -1.45 -7.28
CA PRO A 79 -7.87 -2.65 -7.01
C PRO A 79 -8.57 -3.96 -7.42
N MET A 80 -7.86 -4.87 -8.10
CA MET A 80 -8.45 -6.17 -8.50
C MET A 80 -8.65 -7.14 -7.33
N TRP A 81 -7.93 -6.98 -6.21
CA TRP A 81 -8.09 -7.86 -5.06
C TRP A 81 -9.52 -7.81 -4.50
N SER A 82 -10.22 -6.68 -4.62
CA SER A 82 -11.62 -6.55 -4.17
C SER A 82 -12.54 -7.51 -4.91
N TYR A 83 -12.22 -7.84 -6.15
CA TYR A 83 -12.92 -8.82 -6.95
C TYR A 83 -12.48 -10.25 -6.60
N THR A 84 -11.18 -10.52 -6.66
CA THR A 84 -10.65 -11.88 -6.44
C THR A 84 -10.88 -12.42 -5.02
N ASN A 85 -11.15 -11.55 -4.05
CA ASN A 85 -11.50 -11.93 -2.68
C ASN A 85 -12.92 -12.50 -2.57
N THR A 86 -13.77 -12.28 -3.59
CA THR A 86 -15.12 -12.84 -3.64
C THR A 86 -15.14 -14.25 -4.26
N TRP A 87 -14.05 -14.67 -4.89
CA TRP A 87 -13.96 -15.95 -5.57
C TRP A 87 -13.89 -17.11 -4.58
N ASN A 88 -14.53 -18.22 -4.95
CA ASN A 88 -14.43 -19.52 -4.30
C ASN A 88 -13.91 -20.55 -5.31
N SER A 89 -13.67 -21.79 -4.87
CA SER A 89 -13.15 -22.85 -5.75
C SER A 89 -14.21 -23.53 -6.63
N ASP A 90 -15.43 -22.98 -6.73
CA ASP A 90 -16.51 -23.56 -7.55
C ASP A 90 -16.41 -23.17 -9.03
N THR A 91 -15.51 -22.24 -9.35
CA THR A 91 -15.24 -21.73 -10.71
C THR A 91 -13.81 -22.07 -11.10
N ASP A 92 -13.55 -22.20 -12.40
CA ASP A 92 -12.22 -22.56 -12.91
C ASP A 92 -11.15 -21.53 -12.50
N TYR A 93 -11.45 -20.23 -12.64
CA TYR A 93 -10.55 -19.14 -12.23
C TYR A 93 -10.33 -19.10 -10.70
N GLY A 94 -11.35 -19.46 -9.92
CA GLY A 94 -11.28 -19.51 -8.47
C GLY A 94 -10.50 -20.73 -7.95
N ALA A 95 -10.70 -21.88 -8.59
CA ALA A 95 -9.90 -23.09 -8.36
C ALA A 95 -8.43 -22.86 -8.74
N ALA A 96 -8.17 -22.19 -9.87
CA ALA A 96 -6.82 -21.79 -10.28
C ALA A 96 -6.18 -20.87 -9.22
N LYS A 97 -6.88 -19.84 -8.73
CA LYS A 97 -6.39 -18.96 -7.65
C LYS A 97 -6.05 -19.75 -6.37
N ALA A 98 -6.89 -20.72 -5.99
CA ALA A 98 -6.65 -21.58 -4.84
C ALA A 98 -5.39 -22.45 -5.04
N LYS A 99 -5.24 -23.08 -6.22
CA LYS A 99 -4.07 -23.90 -6.56
C LYS A 99 -2.78 -23.08 -6.62
N ILE A 100 -2.81 -21.84 -7.16
CA ILE A 100 -1.67 -20.90 -7.11
C ILE A 100 -1.22 -20.68 -5.67
N THR A 101 -2.18 -20.47 -4.77
CA THR A 101 -1.91 -20.21 -3.34
C THR A 101 -1.32 -21.44 -2.66
N GLU A 102 -1.87 -22.62 -2.93
CA GLU A 102 -1.36 -23.92 -2.44
C GLU A 102 0.10 -24.13 -2.88
N LEU A 103 0.37 -24.04 -4.19
CA LEU A 103 1.71 -24.29 -4.73
C LEU A 103 2.72 -23.26 -4.21
N LYS A 104 2.35 -21.98 -4.10
CA LYS A 104 3.23 -20.96 -3.53
C LYS A 104 3.61 -21.28 -2.07
N HIS A 105 2.65 -21.71 -1.26
CA HIS A 105 2.92 -22.08 0.13
C HIS A 105 3.78 -23.34 0.25
N GLU A 106 3.67 -24.27 -0.69
CA GLU A 106 4.50 -25.48 -0.69
C GLU A 106 5.92 -25.22 -1.19
N TRP A 107 6.05 -24.58 -2.35
CA TRP A 107 7.31 -24.56 -3.12
C TRP A 107 8.22 -23.40 -2.75
N LEU A 108 7.68 -22.21 -2.48
CA LEU A 108 8.52 -21.03 -2.20
C LEU A 108 9.36 -21.22 -0.93
N PRO A 109 8.84 -21.76 0.19
CA PRO A 109 9.67 -22.05 1.36
C PRO A 109 10.79 -23.05 1.05
N LYS A 110 10.52 -24.09 0.26
CA LYS A 110 11.54 -25.08 -0.15
C LYS A 110 12.64 -24.41 -0.96
N ALA A 111 12.28 -23.59 -1.95
CA ALA A 111 13.23 -22.87 -2.78
C ALA A 111 14.07 -21.88 -1.95
N MET A 112 13.46 -21.10 -1.05
CA MET A 112 14.18 -20.14 -0.20
C MET A 112 15.15 -20.79 0.79
N MET A 113 14.85 -22.01 1.25
CA MET A 113 15.71 -22.76 2.17
C MET A 113 16.72 -23.66 1.46
N ALA A 114 16.66 -23.76 0.13
CA ALA A 114 17.59 -24.54 -0.66
C ALA A 114 19.01 -23.98 -0.57
N SER A 115 20.01 -24.84 -0.69
CA SER A 115 21.37 -24.38 -0.96
C SER A 115 21.46 -23.77 -2.37
N GLU A 116 22.47 -22.92 -2.60
CA GLU A 116 22.67 -22.24 -3.88
C GLU A 116 22.72 -23.23 -5.07
N ASP A 117 23.29 -24.42 -4.88
CA ASP A 117 23.40 -25.47 -5.90
C ASP A 117 22.10 -26.23 -6.17
N GLN A 118 21.08 -26.08 -5.30
CA GLN A 118 19.79 -26.76 -5.41
C GLN A 118 18.65 -25.85 -5.86
N PHE A 119 18.79 -24.53 -5.67
CA PHE A 119 17.74 -23.56 -5.93
C PHE A 119 17.15 -23.69 -7.35
N ASP A 120 18.00 -23.72 -8.37
CA ASP A 120 17.57 -23.77 -9.77
C ASP A 120 16.75 -25.03 -10.06
N SER A 121 17.15 -26.18 -9.52
CA SER A 121 16.43 -27.44 -9.71
C SER A 121 15.03 -27.42 -9.08
N ILE A 122 14.91 -26.89 -7.87
CA ILE A 122 13.64 -26.75 -7.15
C ILE A 122 12.74 -25.72 -7.84
N TRP A 123 13.34 -24.64 -8.35
CA TRP A 123 12.62 -23.62 -9.09
C TRP A 123 12.05 -24.15 -10.40
N GLU A 124 12.85 -24.90 -11.18
CA GLU A 124 12.40 -25.53 -12.41
C GLU A 124 11.26 -26.52 -12.16
N GLU A 125 11.38 -27.36 -11.13
CA GLU A 125 10.32 -28.30 -10.72
C GLU A 125 9.04 -27.57 -10.33
N TYR A 126 9.14 -26.54 -9.48
CA TYR A 126 8.00 -25.69 -9.11
C TYR A 126 7.32 -25.10 -10.35
N GLN A 127 8.08 -24.55 -11.29
CA GLN A 127 7.55 -23.97 -12.52
C GLN A 127 6.86 -25.00 -13.41
N GLU A 128 7.39 -26.24 -13.50
CA GLU A 128 6.74 -27.33 -14.22
C GLU A 128 5.42 -27.74 -13.57
N VAL A 129 5.43 -27.96 -12.26
CA VAL A 129 4.22 -28.29 -11.49
C VAL A 129 3.18 -27.18 -11.63
N TYR A 130 3.60 -25.91 -11.52
CA TYR A 130 2.73 -24.75 -11.68
C TYR A 130 2.06 -24.72 -13.06
N ARG A 131 2.83 -24.89 -14.15
CA ARG A 131 2.27 -24.92 -15.52
C ARG A 131 1.31 -26.08 -15.74
N ARG A 132 1.52 -27.20 -15.06
CA ARG A 132 0.70 -28.40 -15.22
C ARG A 132 -0.59 -28.35 -14.41
N GLU A 133 -0.53 -27.79 -13.20
CA GLU A 133 -1.63 -27.88 -12.23
C GLU A 133 -2.49 -26.62 -12.15
N VAL A 134 -1.98 -25.48 -12.60
CA VAL A 134 -2.73 -24.21 -12.59
C VAL A 134 -3.30 -23.93 -13.96
N ASP A 135 -4.62 -23.78 -14.04
CA ASP A 135 -5.27 -23.16 -15.19
C ASP A 135 -5.07 -21.63 -15.16
N VAL A 136 -3.89 -21.21 -15.61
CA VAL A 136 -3.48 -19.80 -15.60
C VAL A 136 -4.33 -18.99 -16.57
N ASP A 137 -4.78 -19.60 -17.67
CA ASP A 137 -5.58 -18.94 -18.69
C ASP A 137 -6.96 -18.58 -18.12
N ALA A 138 -7.65 -19.51 -17.44
CA ALA A 138 -8.90 -19.20 -16.75
C ALA A 138 -8.74 -18.07 -15.72
N TYR A 139 -7.65 -18.09 -14.94
CA TYR A 139 -7.34 -17.03 -13.98
C TYR A 139 -7.15 -15.66 -14.64
N LEU A 140 -6.36 -15.58 -15.71
CA LEU A 140 -6.04 -14.33 -16.40
C LEU A 140 -7.20 -13.81 -17.24
N ASP A 141 -7.98 -14.70 -17.87
CA ASP A 141 -9.14 -14.32 -18.68
C ASP A 141 -10.20 -13.65 -17.83
N GLU A 142 -10.50 -14.19 -16.64
CA GLU A 142 -11.48 -13.59 -15.72
C GLU A 142 -11.00 -12.24 -15.19
N LEU A 143 -9.73 -12.13 -14.78
CA LEU A 143 -9.15 -10.85 -14.37
C LEU A 143 -9.20 -9.81 -15.49
N THR A 144 -8.92 -10.23 -16.72
CA THR A 144 -8.94 -9.36 -17.90
C THR A 144 -10.36 -8.91 -18.22
N ALA A 145 -11.35 -9.80 -18.12
CA ALA A 145 -12.76 -9.48 -18.30
C ALA A 145 -13.24 -8.45 -17.27
N GLU A 146 -12.93 -8.65 -15.99
CA GLU A 146 -13.28 -7.70 -14.94
C GLU A 146 -12.55 -6.35 -15.09
N ALA A 147 -11.26 -6.36 -15.43
CA ALA A 147 -10.53 -5.13 -15.68
C ALA A 147 -11.15 -4.32 -16.82
N ARG A 148 -11.51 -4.99 -17.93
CA ARG A 148 -12.23 -4.35 -19.05
C ARG A 148 -13.59 -3.81 -18.63
N ARG A 149 -14.36 -4.56 -17.84
CA ARG A 149 -15.66 -4.12 -17.32
C ARG A 149 -15.53 -2.86 -16.49
N ARG A 150 -14.56 -2.80 -15.57
CA ARG A 150 -14.32 -1.61 -14.74
C ARG A 150 -13.94 -0.38 -15.56
N VAL A 151 -13.07 -0.57 -16.56
CA VAL A 151 -12.67 0.50 -17.48
C VAL A 151 -13.87 1.00 -18.31
N ALA A 152 -14.71 0.11 -18.82
CA ALA A 152 -15.93 0.48 -19.55
C ALA A 152 -16.90 1.30 -18.69
N VAL A 153 -17.17 0.84 -17.45
CA VAL A 153 -18.03 1.56 -16.49
C VAL A 153 -17.49 2.95 -16.19
N ALA A 154 -16.18 3.10 -16.00
CA ALA A 154 -15.56 4.40 -15.76
C ALA A 154 -15.65 5.35 -16.98
N ARG A 155 -15.79 4.81 -18.19
CA ARG A 155 -16.02 5.56 -19.43
C ARG A 155 -17.49 5.84 -19.71
N GLY A 156 -18.41 5.24 -18.96
CA GLY A 156 -19.86 5.37 -19.14
C GLY A 156 -20.42 4.50 -20.29
N GLU A 157 -19.75 3.39 -20.61
CA GLU A 157 -20.17 2.39 -21.60
C GLU A 157 -21.07 1.30 -21.01
#